data_AF-A0A1Z3CKJ6-F1
#
_entry.id   AF-A0A1Z3CKJ6-F1
#
_cell.length_a   1.000
_cell.length_b   1.000
_cell.length_c   1.000
_cell.angle_alpha   90.00
_cell.angle_beta   90.00
_cell.angle_gamma   90.00
#
_symmetry.space_group_name_H-M   'P 1'
#
loop_
_entity.id
_entity.type
_entity.pdbx_description
1 polymer ?
#
loop_
_entity_poly.entity_id
_entity_poly.type
_entity_poly.pdbx_seq_one_letter_code
_entity_poly.pdbx_strand_id
1 'polypeptide(L)'
;MACGKPDSQKAFEKGFKETMSEIDKKMNEGDNEATKMMAKILQKASYTVNKVEENGNVSELDITIKAVDLTKYLSEFMLSLKPMIETNMGEEAFTKATVDYFSDLSKKDLDYTETNIKVHMEKIDGEWKVINTDDVLVGIFGGLEEFVRAPHN
;
A
#
# COMPACT_ATOMS: atom_id res chain seq x y z
N MET A 1 30.57 -19.77 -7.16
CA MET A 1 29.51 -19.45 -6.17
C MET A 1 28.35 -18.86 -6.94
N ALA A 2 27.15 -19.39 -6.75
CA ALA A 2 25.99 -19.00 -7.55
C ALA A 2 25.63 -17.53 -7.28
N CYS A 3 25.88 -16.67 -8.25
CA CYS A 3 25.54 -15.24 -8.24
C CYS A 3 24.03 -15.06 -8.49
N GLY A 4 23.19 -15.57 -7.59
CA GLY A 4 21.73 -15.50 -7.68
C GLY A 4 21.12 -14.85 -6.45
N LYS A 5 19.97 -14.17 -6.62
CA LYS A 5 19.17 -13.65 -5.50
C LYS A 5 18.84 -14.78 -4.51
N PRO A 6 18.86 -14.53 -3.18
CA PRO A 6 18.42 -15.49 -2.17
C PRO A 6 16.98 -15.97 -2.40
N ASP A 7 16.65 -17.17 -1.94
CA ASP A 7 15.31 -17.73 -2.16
C ASP A 7 14.23 -16.98 -1.35
N SER A 8 14.58 -16.48 -0.15
CA SER A 8 13.72 -15.59 0.63
C SER A 8 13.39 -14.31 -0.15
N GLN A 9 14.37 -13.70 -0.83
CA GLN A 9 14.12 -12.54 -1.70
C GLN A 9 13.14 -12.87 -2.83
N LYS A 10 13.33 -14.00 -3.55
CA LYS A 10 12.41 -14.38 -4.63
C LYS A 10 10.99 -14.60 -4.12
N ALA A 11 10.85 -15.21 -2.94
CA ALA A 11 9.55 -15.44 -2.31
C ALA A 11 8.87 -14.12 -1.92
N PHE A 12 9.61 -13.16 -1.36
CA PHE A 12 9.08 -11.82 -1.11
C PHE A 12 8.65 -11.13 -2.41
N GLU A 13 9.49 -11.12 -3.46
CA GLU A 13 9.18 -10.47 -4.74
C GLU A 13 7.92 -11.06 -5.41
N LYS A 14 7.69 -12.36 -5.23
CA LYS A 14 6.46 -13.04 -5.67
C LYS A 14 5.27 -12.63 -4.79
N GLY A 15 5.41 -12.73 -3.47
CA GLY A 15 4.35 -12.42 -2.51
C GLY A 15 3.90 -10.96 -2.60
N PHE A 16 4.82 -10.00 -2.78
CA PHE A 16 4.47 -8.60 -2.98
C PHE A 16 3.57 -8.40 -4.21
N LYS A 17 3.88 -9.05 -5.33
CA LYS A 17 3.04 -8.97 -6.55
C LYS A 17 1.67 -9.61 -6.35
N GLU A 18 1.61 -10.73 -5.65
CA GLU A 18 0.35 -11.41 -5.31
C GLU A 18 -0.50 -10.51 -4.41
N THR A 19 0.06 -9.94 -3.35
CA THR A 19 -0.61 -8.96 -2.48
C THR A 19 -1.13 -7.76 -3.27
N MET A 20 -0.31 -7.15 -4.15
CA MET A 20 -0.75 -6.02 -4.97
C MET A 20 -1.90 -6.42 -5.91
N SER A 21 -1.87 -7.62 -6.48
CA SER A 21 -2.95 -8.13 -7.33
C SER A 21 -4.23 -8.42 -6.53
N GLU A 22 -4.12 -8.92 -5.29
CA GLU A 22 -5.28 -9.16 -4.43
C GLU A 22 -5.94 -7.85 -3.99
N ILE A 23 -5.13 -6.84 -3.63
CA ILE A 23 -5.62 -5.49 -3.31
C ILE A 23 -6.36 -4.92 -4.53
N ASP A 24 -5.75 -4.96 -5.71
CA ASP A 24 -6.39 -4.48 -6.94
C ASP A 24 -7.71 -5.18 -7.18
N LYS A 25 -7.72 -6.51 -7.11
CA LYS A 25 -8.94 -7.31 -7.31
C LYS A 25 -10.03 -6.90 -6.33
N LYS A 26 -9.75 -6.92 -5.02
CA LYS A 26 -10.75 -6.57 -3.97
C LYS A 26 -11.27 -5.15 -4.10
N MET A 27 -10.41 -4.20 -4.49
CA MET A 27 -10.82 -2.79 -4.64
C MET A 27 -11.56 -2.51 -5.95
N ASN A 28 -11.45 -3.39 -6.93
CA ASN A 28 -12.24 -3.36 -8.15
C ASN A 28 -13.50 -4.25 -8.09
N GLU A 29 -13.70 -4.99 -6.99
CA GLU A 29 -14.93 -5.72 -6.72
C GLU A 29 -16.04 -4.74 -6.31
N GLY A 30 -17.01 -4.51 -7.21
CA GLY A 30 -18.18 -3.65 -6.98
C GLY A 30 -18.19 -2.36 -7.80
N ASP A 31 -19.16 -1.48 -7.51
CA ASP A 31 -19.45 -0.29 -8.32
C ASP A 31 -18.94 1.03 -7.71
N ASN A 32 -18.15 0.97 -6.63
CA ASN A 32 -17.58 2.17 -6.02
C ASN A 32 -16.38 2.69 -6.83
N GLU A 33 -16.63 3.69 -7.67
CA GLU A 33 -15.60 4.31 -8.51
C GLU A 33 -14.45 4.93 -7.70
N ALA A 34 -14.71 5.49 -6.52
CA ALA A 34 -13.64 6.04 -5.68
C ALA A 34 -12.67 4.94 -5.21
N THR A 35 -13.20 3.77 -4.83
CA THR A 35 -12.39 2.60 -4.45
C THR A 35 -11.54 2.11 -5.63
N LYS A 36 -12.10 2.06 -6.85
CA LYS A 36 -11.34 1.71 -8.07
C LYS A 36 -10.22 2.71 -8.38
N MET A 37 -10.47 4.00 -8.17
CA MET A 37 -9.43 5.02 -8.37
C MET A 37 -8.33 4.91 -7.31
N MET A 38 -8.67 4.60 -6.06
CA MET A 38 -7.70 4.31 -5.01
C MET A 38 -6.85 3.08 -5.35
N ALA A 39 -7.45 2.02 -5.90
CA ALA A 39 -6.70 0.84 -6.36
C ALA A 39 -5.58 1.24 -7.35
N LYS A 40 -5.91 2.08 -8.35
CA LYS A 40 -4.94 2.58 -9.35
C LYS A 40 -3.82 3.40 -8.71
N ILE A 41 -4.10 4.14 -7.64
CA ILE A 41 -3.10 4.92 -6.91
C ILE A 41 -2.16 3.97 -6.17
N LEU A 42 -2.69 2.98 -5.45
CA LEU A 42 -1.89 1.98 -4.73
C LEU A 42 -1.01 1.15 -5.69
N GLN A 43 -1.50 0.81 -6.89
CA GLN A 43 -0.70 0.10 -7.91
C GLN A 43 0.57 0.84 -8.35
N LYS A 44 0.73 2.13 -8.03
CA LYS A 44 1.97 2.88 -8.28
C LYS A 44 3.06 2.59 -7.24
N ALA A 45 2.74 1.87 -6.17
CA ALA A 45 3.73 1.49 -5.17
C ALA A 45 4.80 0.57 -5.77
N SER A 46 6.04 0.77 -5.35
CA SER A 46 7.18 -0.07 -5.73
C SER A 46 8.05 -0.33 -4.50
N TYR A 47 8.96 -1.29 -4.61
CA TYR A 47 9.88 -1.62 -3.52
C TYR A 47 11.32 -1.75 -4.03
N THR A 48 12.27 -1.51 -3.13
CA THR A 48 13.68 -1.80 -3.31
C THR A 48 14.13 -2.72 -2.18
N VAL A 49 14.74 -3.86 -2.52
CA VAL A 49 15.38 -4.74 -1.53
C VAL A 49 16.81 -4.26 -1.34
N ASN A 50 17.10 -3.69 -0.18
CA ASN A 50 18.40 -3.10 0.15
C ASN A 50 19.39 -4.17 0.65
N LYS A 51 18.89 -5.10 1.45
CA LYS A 51 19.70 -6.13 2.10
C LYS A 51 18.87 -7.39 2.37
N VAL A 52 19.53 -8.55 2.35
CA VAL A 52 18.94 -9.83 2.69
C VAL A 52 19.91 -10.60 3.58
N GLU A 53 19.43 -11.08 4.72
CA GLU A 53 20.17 -11.94 5.65
C GLU A 53 19.41 -13.24 5.88
N GLU A 54 19.78 -14.29 5.14
CA GLU A 54 19.15 -15.61 5.23
C GLU A 54 19.98 -16.53 6.14
N ASN A 55 19.40 -16.94 7.27
CA ASN A 55 20.03 -17.75 8.30
C ASN A 55 19.18 -19.02 8.59
N GLY A 56 19.45 -20.08 7.84
CA GLY A 56 18.72 -21.34 7.97
C GLY A 56 17.25 -21.20 7.54
N ASN A 57 16.33 -21.27 8.51
CA ASN A 57 14.89 -21.16 8.26
C ASN A 57 14.33 -19.76 8.52
N VAL A 58 15.18 -18.78 8.81
CA VAL A 58 14.77 -17.39 9.05
C VAL A 58 15.49 -16.49 8.05
N SER A 59 14.81 -15.45 7.57
CA SER A 59 15.43 -14.42 6.75
C SER A 59 14.93 -13.03 7.16
N GLU A 60 15.83 -12.05 7.16
CA GLU A 60 15.48 -10.64 7.30
C GLU A 60 15.80 -9.91 6.00
N LEU A 61 14.84 -9.15 5.48
CA LEU A 61 15.01 -8.31 4.31
C LEU A 61 14.82 -6.86 4.72
N ASP A 62 15.83 -6.01 4.49
CA ASP A 62 15.67 -4.57 4.61
C ASP A 62 15.11 -4.04 3.28
N ILE A 63 13.88 -3.51 3.32
CA ILE A 63 13.13 -3.11 2.14
C ILE A 63 12.70 -1.65 2.27
N THR A 64 12.81 -0.89 1.19
CA THR A 64 12.19 0.43 1.07
C THR A 64 10.98 0.31 0.17
N ILE A 65 9.79 0.60 0.69
CA ILE A 65 8.57 0.72 -0.12
C ILE A 65 8.38 2.19 -0.46
N LYS A 66 8.30 2.49 -1.75
CA LYS A 66 7.95 3.80 -2.28
C LYS A 66 6.50 3.77 -2.71
N ALA A 67 5.64 4.49 -2.00
CA ALA A 67 4.20 4.56 -2.25
C ALA A 67 3.77 6.01 -2.40
N VAL A 68 2.58 6.22 -2.98
CA VAL A 68 2.00 7.57 -3.09
C VAL A 68 1.81 8.14 -1.68
N ASP A 69 2.11 9.43 -1.49
CA ASP A 69 1.89 10.13 -0.22
C ASP A 69 0.40 10.37 0.03
N LEU A 70 -0.31 9.30 0.42
CA LEU A 70 -1.75 9.34 0.70
C LEU A 70 -2.08 10.30 1.84
N THR A 71 -1.20 10.45 2.84
CA THR A 71 -1.37 11.40 3.95
C THR A 71 -1.53 12.83 3.43
N LYS A 72 -0.63 13.24 2.53
CA LYS A 72 -0.70 14.54 1.88
C LYS A 72 -2.02 14.70 1.12
N TYR A 73 -2.38 13.75 0.26
CA TYR A 73 -3.54 13.88 -0.60
C TYR A 73 -4.87 13.80 0.17
N LEU A 74 -4.98 12.96 1.19
CA LEU A 74 -6.14 12.96 2.09
C LEU A 74 -6.27 14.29 2.85
N SER A 75 -5.14 14.88 3.27
CA SER A 75 -5.14 16.20 3.91
C SER A 75 -5.59 17.30 2.95
N GLU A 76 -5.07 17.32 1.73
CA GLU A 76 -5.49 18.26 0.67
C GLU A 76 -6.99 18.10 0.34
N PHE A 77 -7.48 16.87 0.25
CA PHE A 77 -8.88 16.59 0.03
C PHE A 77 -9.75 17.15 1.15
N MET A 78 -9.43 16.86 2.41
CA MET A 78 -10.19 17.38 3.56
C MET A 78 -10.19 18.92 3.62
N LEU A 79 -9.06 19.55 3.29
CA LEU A 79 -8.98 21.01 3.17
C LEU A 79 -9.88 21.55 2.04
N SER A 80 -9.96 20.84 0.91
CA SER A 80 -10.82 21.22 -0.21
C SER A 80 -12.32 21.13 0.12
N LEU A 81 -12.71 20.21 1.01
CA LEU A 81 -14.09 20.04 1.45
C LEU A 81 -14.54 21.04 2.51
N LYS A 82 -13.60 21.63 3.27
CA LYS A 82 -13.90 22.50 4.42
C LYS A 82 -14.98 23.56 4.13
N PRO A 83 -14.93 24.34 3.04
CA PRO A 83 -15.97 25.34 2.76
C PRO A 83 -17.36 24.73 2.54
N MET A 84 -17.42 23.55 1.93
CA MET A 84 -18.69 22.86 1.66
C MET A 84 -19.27 22.25 2.93
N ILE A 85 -18.42 21.70 3.79
CA ILE A 85 -18.81 21.19 5.12
C ILE A 85 -19.39 22.33 5.96
N GLU A 86 -18.75 23.51 5.95
CA GLU A 86 -19.26 24.72 6.64
C GLU A 86 -20.63 25.17 6.12
N THR A 87 -21.00 24.81 4.89
CA THR A 87 -22.32 25.05 4.30
C THR A 87 -23.28 23.85 4.39
N ASN A 88 -23.01 22.89 5.27
CA ASN A 88 -23.83 21.69 5.47
C ASN A 88 -23.93 20.78 4.22
N MET A 89 -22.77 20.40 3.68
CA MET A 89 -22.63 19.42 2.59
C MET A 89 -23.42 18.14 2.85
N GLY A 90 -24.20 17.70 1.86
CA GLY A 90 -24.89 16.41 1.87
C GLY A 90 -24.02 15.26 1.36
N GLU A 91 -24.46 14.02 1.63
CA GLU A 91 -23.77 12.78 1.27
C GLU A 91 -23.51 12.63 -0.25
N GLU A 92 -24.46 13.03 -1.10
CA GLU A 92 -24.30 12.99 -2.55
C GLU A 92 -23.18 13.92 -3.03
N ALA A 93 -23.12 15.14 -2.48
CA ALA A 93 -22.08 16.12 -2.80
C ALA A 93 -20.71 15.64 -2.31
N PHE A 94 -20.64 15.02 -1.13
CA PHE A 94 -19.42 14.40 -0.62
C PHE A 94 -18.93 13.25 -1.50
N THR A 95 -19.85 12.35 -1.90
CA THR A 95 -19.55 11.21 -2.76
C THR A 95 -19.01 11.68 -4.11
N LYS A 96 -19.67 12.68 -4.72
CA LYS A 96 -19.21 13.28 -5.98
C LYS A 96 -17.83 13.91 -5.83
N ALA A 97 -17.60 14.71 -4.79
CA ALA A 97 -16.31 15.34 -4.54
C ALA A 97 -15.19 14.31 -4.34
N THR A 98 -15.48 13.19 -3.67
CA THR A 98 -14.55 12.07 -3.48
C THR A 98 -14.16 11.43 -4.81
N VAL A 99 -15.16 11.09 -5.65
CA VAL A 99 -14.92 10.49 -6.97
C VAL A 99 -14.12 11.44 -7.87
N ASP A 100 -14.51 12.72 -7.93
CA ASP A 100 -13.82 13.73 -8.74
C ASP A 100 -12.36 13.88 -8.30
N TYR A 101 -12.12 14.01 -7.00
CA TYR A 101 -10.76 14.20 -6.45
C TYR A 101 -9.86 13.01 -6.76
N PHE A 102 -10.27 11.77 -6.44
CA PHE A 102 -9.43 10.60 -6.68
C PHE A 102 -9.32 10.25 -8.16
N SER A 103 -10.33 10.54 -8.98
CA SER A 103 -10.22 10.39 -10.43
C SER A 103 -9.15 11.32 -11.00
N ASP A 104 -9.10 12.58 -10.56
CA ASP A 104 -8.09 13.53 -11.01
C ASP A 104 -6.71 13.17 -10.50
N LEU A 105 -6.61 12.75 -9.23
CA LEU A 105 -5.37 12.33 -8.61
C LEU A 105 -4.75 11.14 -9.37
N SER A 106 -5.56 10.15 -9.74
CA SER A 106 -5.09 8.96 -10.48
C SER A 106 -4.38 9.27 -11.82
N LYS A 107 -4.64 10.45 -12.41
CA LYS A 107 -4.11 10.89 -13.72
C LYS A 107 -2.88 11.79 -13.61
N LYS A 108 -2.55 12.29 -12.42
CA LYS A 108 -1.45 13.23 -12.20
C LYS A 108 -0.13 12.51 -11.96
N ASP A 109 0.96 13.27 -12.09
CA ASP A 109 2.21 12.89 -11.44
C ASP A 109 2.07 13.13 -9.94
N LEU A 110 2.46 12.14 -9.15
CA LEU A 110 2.17 12.09 -7.72
C LEU A 110 3.45 12.23 -6.91
N ASP A 111 3.31 12.81 -5.73
CA ASP A 111 4.33 12.78 -4.71
C ASP A 111 4.31 11.42 -4.02
N TYR A 112 5.50 10.97 -3.67
CA TYR A 112 5.72 9.68 -3.05
C TYR A 112 6.40 9.85 -1.71
N THR A 113 6.08 8.96 -0.80
CA THR A 113 6.78 8.75 0.46
C THR A 113 7.50 7.41 0.42
N GLU A 114 8.56 7.29 1.21
CA GLU A 114 9.35 6.07 1.35
C GLU A 114 9.24 5.54 2.78
N THR A 115 8.86 4.27 2.91
CA THR A 115 8.79 3.57 4.19
C THR A 115 9.85 2.48 4.21
N ASN A 116 10.77 2.57 5.17
CA ASN A 116 11.78 1.53 5.39
C ASN A 116 11.22 0.48 6.35
N ILE A 117 11.20 -0.77 5.89
CA ILE A 117 10.61 -1.90 6.61
C ILE A 117 11.66 -3.00 6.68
N LYS A 118 11.80 -3.60 7.85
CA LYS A 118 12.49 -4.87 8.01
C LYS A 118 11.46 -5.99 7.89
N VAL A 119 11.48 -6.71 6.77
CA VAL A 119 10.58 -7.85 6.54
C VAL A 119 11.19 -9.09 7.18
N HIS A 120 10.45 -9.69 8.10
CA HIS A 120 10.78 -10.94 8.76
C HIS A 120 10.13 -12.09 8.00
N MET A 121 10.93 -13.06 7.58
CA MET A 121 10.45 -14.25 6.89
C MET A 121 10.88 -15.52 7.61
N GLU A 122 10.00 -16.52 7.59
CA GLU A 122 10.31 -17.86 8.07
C GLU A 122 9.96 -18.91 7.02
N LYS A 123 10.72 -20.00 7.04
CA LYS A 123 10.48 -21.16 6.19
C LYS A 123 9.53 -22.12 6.89
N ILE A 124 8.28 -22.13 6.45
CA ILE A 124 7.20 -22.98 6.99
C ILE A 124 6.84 -24.00 5.91
N ASP A 125 6.96 -25.30 6.23
CA ASP A 125 6.73 -26.41 5.30
C ASP A 125 7.55 -26.33 4.00
N GLY A 126 8.76 -25.78 4.10
CA GLY A 126 9.68 -25.62 2.97
C GLY A 126 9.46 -24.34 2.14
N GLU A 127 8.44 -23.55 2.45
CA GLU A 127 8.13 -22.30 1.76
C GLU A 127 8.45 -21.08 2.64
N TRP A 128 9.05 -20.06 2.05
CA TRP A 128 9.30 -18.78 2.72
C TRP A 128 8.01 -17.97 2.83
N LYS A 129 7.64 -17.57 4.05
CA LYS A 129 6.46 -16.77 4.36
C LYS A 129 6.86 -15.50 5.10
N VAL A 130 6.22 -14.37 4.76
CA VAL A 130 6.35 -13.12 5.51
C VAL A 130 5.55 -13.25 6.81
N ILE A 131 6.18 -12.90 7.94
CA ILE A 131 5.58 -12.98 9.27
C ILE A 131 4.94 -11.65 9.68
N ASN A 132 5.57 -10.53 9.36
CA ASN A 132 5.06 -9.19 9.62
C ASN A 132 4.37 -8.58 8.38
N THR A 133 3.30 -9.21 7.93
CA THR A 133 2.55 -8.76 6.73
C THR A 133 1.98 -7.35 6.88
N ASP A 134 1.58 -6.97 8.10
CA ASP A 134 0.99 -5.67 8.38
C ASP A 134 1.97 -4.53 8.07
N ASP A 135 3.25 -4.68 8.40
CA ASP A 135 4.26 -3.65 8.12
C ASP A 135 4.41 -3.42 6.61
N VAL A 136 4.34 -4.49 5.82
CA VAL A 136 4.37 -4.41 4.35
C VAL A 136 3.12 -3.69 3.82
N LEU A 137 1.94 -4.00 4.36
CA LEU A 137 0.70 -3.33 4.00
C LEU A 137 0.76 -1.84 4.37
N VAL A 138 1.24 -1.50 5.56
CA VAL A 138 1.39 -0.10 6.00
C VAL A 138 2.29 0.67 5.01
N GLY A 139 3.40 0.07 4.57
CA GLY A 139 4.24 0.67 3.54
C GLY A 139 3.53 0.87 2.19
N ILE A 140 2.70 -0.08 1.76
CA ILE A 140 1.89 0.04 0.52
C ILE A 140 0.88 1.20 0.64
N PHE A 141 0.29 1.40 1.82
CA PHE A 141 -0.62 2.52 2.11
C PHE A 141 0.10 3.82 2.47
N GLY A 142 1.40 3.95 2.19
CA GLY A 142 2.15 5.19 2.41
C GLY A 142 2.32 5.55 3.89
N GLY A 143 2.35 4.55 4.77
CA GLY A 143 2.55 4.73 6.21
C GLY A 143 1.25 4.86 7.03
N LEU A 144 0.09 4.72 6.41
CA LEU A 144 -1.21 4.88 7.08
C LEU A 144 -1.67 3.58 7.74
N GLU A 145 -1.43 3.46 9.05
CA GLU A 145 -1.75 2.26 9.84
C GLU A 145 -3.26 1.99 9.92
N GLU A 146 -4.09 3.04 9.83
CA GLU A 146 -5.54 2.95 9.94
C GLU A 146 -6.21 2.15 8.81
N PHE A 147 -5.54 1.98 7.67
CA PHE A 147 -6.03 1.16 6.57
C PHE A 147 -5.69 -0.33 6.71
N VAL A 148 -4.85 -0.68 7.70
CA VAL A 148 -4.31 -2.02 7.87
C VAL A 148 -4.79 -2.64 9.17
N ARG A 149 -4.68 -1.90 10.28
CA ARG A 149 -5.08 -2.40 11.58
C ARG A 149 -6.60 -2.27 11.74
N ALA A 150 -7.26 -3.34 12.21
CA ALA A 150 -8.65 -3.27 12.60
C ALA A 150 -8.86 -2.15 13.63
N PRO A 151 -9.99 -1.41 13.60
CA PRO A 151 -10.23 -0.35 14.57
C PRO A 151 -10.06 -0.90 15.98
N HIS A 152 -9.21 -0.25 16.78
CA HIS A 152 -9.15 -0.48 18.21
C HIS A 152 -10.51 -0.06 18.79
N ASN A 153 -11.34 -1.06 19.15
CA ASN A 153 -12.58 -0.86 19.90
C ASN A 153 -12.29 -0.29 21.30
#